data_AF-A0A1K0FI75-F1
#
_entry.id   AF-A0A1K0FI75-F1
#
_cell.length_a   1.000
_cell.length_b   1.000
_cell.length_c   1.000
_cell.angle_alpha   90.00
_cell.angle_beta   90.00
_cell.angle_gamma   90.00
#
_symmetry.space_group_name_H-M   'P 1'
#
loop_
_entity.id
_entity.type
_entity.pdbx_description
1 polymer ?
#
loop_
_entity_poly.entity_id
_entity_poly.type
_entity_poly.pdbx_seq_one_letter_code
_entity_poly.pdbx_strand_id
1 'polypeptide(L)'
;MSTVPWSCGSPATPAATTSTTARCFPRYTHGLSVGRTAEILSLLGLLHDDRPSQFDTWLARRLTGVTLGIRVDVEQWLRTLHHGGPRSRPRRLETVWGYLNEIQPVLLDWSTRFDHLREVTRDDVIAVGGTVDLSVFPA
;
A
#
# COMPACT_ATOMS: atom_id res chain seq x y z
N MET A 1 -21.07 -58.59 -7.95
CA MET A 1 -20.33 -59.10 -9.13
C MET A 1 -21.03 -58.50 -10.34
N SER A 2 -20.48 -57.66 -11.21
CA SER A 2 -19.11 -57.45 -11.73
C SER A 2 -19.12 -56.08 -12.47
N THR A 3 -18.28 -55.10 -12.14
CA THR A 3 -16.99 -54.69 -12.76
C THR A 3 -17.03 -53.87 -14.07
N VAL A 4 -16.65 -52.56 -13.93
CA VAL A 4 -15.83 -51.62 -14.78
C VAL A 4 -16.19 -51.37 -16.27
N PRO A 5 -15.73 -50.29 -16.98
CA PRO A 5 -14.59 -49.37 -16.74
C PRO A 5 -14.77 -47.86 -17.07
N TRP A 6 -13.74 -47.09 -16.72
CA TRP A 6 -13.31 -45.74 -17.12
C TRP A 6 -13.49 -45.33 -18.60
N SER A 7 -13.76 -44.04 -18.86
CA SER A 7 -13.14 -43.23 -19.94
C SER A 7 -13.60 -41.76 -19.82
N CYS A 8 -12.67 -40.84 -19.54
CA CYS A 8 -11.92 -40.00 -20.49
C CYS A 8 -12.63 -38.69 -20.84
N GLY A 9 -12.19 -37.59 -20.21
CA GLY A 9 -12.52 -36.24 -20.62
C GLY A 9 -11.50 -35.24 -20.07
N SER A 10 -10.54 -34.84 -20.90
CA SER A 10 -9.72 -33.60 -20.84
C SER A 10 -8.72 -33.61 -22.01
N PRO A 11 -8.17 -32.46 -22.49
CA PRO A 11 -8.13 -31.12 -21.84
C PRO A 11 -8.34 -29.88 -22.78
N ALA A 12 -8.16 -28.69 -22.16
CA ALA A 12 -7.77 -27.35 -22.71
C ALA A 12 -8.94 -26.37 -23.00
N THR A 13 -9.05 -25.14 -22.46
CA THR A 13 -8.19 -24.27 -21.63
C THR A 13 -9.06 -23.20 -20.92
N PRO A 14 -8.84 -22.85 -19.64
CA PRO A 14 -9.48 -21.69 -19.00
C PRO A 14 -8.65 -20.39 -19.17
N ALA A 15 -9.32 -19.30 -19.54
CA ALA A 15 -8.74 -17.95 -19.51
C ALA A 15 -8.60 -17.47 -18.05
N ALA A 16 -7.40 -16.97 -17.76
CA ALA A 16 -6.89 -16.65 -16.43
C ALA A 16 -7.54 -15.41 -15.78
N THR A 17 -7.91 -15.55 -14.51
CA THR A 17 -7.67 -14.53 -13.49
C THR A 17 -6.99 -15.24 -12.33
N THR A 18 -5.67 -15.34 -12.41
CA THR A 18 -4.83 -15.83 -11.31
C THR A 18 -4.87 -14.79 -10.19
N SER A 19 -5.57 -15.10 -9.10
CA SER A 19 -5.16 -14.62 -7.79
C SER A 19 -3.69 -14.99 -7.63
N THR A 20 -2.82 -13.99 -7.63
CA THR A 20 -1.39 -14.16 -7.36
C THR A 20 -1.26 -14.80 -5.99
N THR A 21 -1.03 -16.10 -6.00
CA THR A 21 -0.58 -16.86 -4.85
C THR A 21 0.65 -16.16 -4.31
N ALA A 22 0.58 -15.74 -3.04
CA ALA A 22 1.76 -15.48 -2.24
C ALA A 22 2.62 -16.73 -2.31
N ARG A 23 3.62 -16.71 -3.19
CA ARG A 23 4.64 -17.74 -3.28
C ARG A 23 5.46 -17.60 -2.01
N CYS A 24 5.01 -18.30 -0.97
CA CYS A 24 5.77 -18.53 0.23
C CYS A 24 7.05 -19.26 -0.21
N PHE A 25 8.16 -18.52 -0.32
CA PHE A 25 9.45 -19.13 -0.57
C PHE A 25 9.73 -20.11 0.58
N PRO A 26 10.04 -21.39 0.31
CA PRO A 26 10.49 -22.29 1.35
C PRO A 26 11.70 -21.64 2.02
N ARG A 27 11.65 -21.52 3.35
CA ARG A 27 12.79 -21.09 4.15
C ARG A 27 13.87 -22.15 3.95
N TYR A 28 14.81 -21.90 3.04
CA TYR A 28 15.93 -22.79 2.78
C TYR A 28 16.74 -22.93 4.07
N THR A 29 16.51 -24.03 4.80
CA THR A 29 17.28 -24.45 5.97
C THR A 29 18.46 -25.29 5.52
N HIS A 30 19.35 -24.67 4.75
CA HIS A 30 20.74 -25.11 4.65
C HIS A 30 21.56 -24.01 5.31
N GLY A 31 22.62 -24.34 6.06
CA GLY A 31 23.38 -23.44 6.94
C GLY A 31 24.10 -22.24 6.29
N LEU A 32 23.54 -21.68 5.21
CA LEU A 32 23.90 -20.44 4.59
C LEU A 32 23.31 -19.29 5.41
N SER A 33 24.15 -18.31 5.73
CA SER A 33 23.67 -17.05 6.30
C SER A 33 22.82 -16.35 5.25
N VAL A 34 21.49 -16.40 5.42
CA VAL A 34 20.52 -15.67 4.58
C VAL A 34 20.88 -14.19 4.48
N GLY A 35 21.39 -13.61 5.58
CA GLY A 35 21.90 -12.24 5.60
C GLY A 35 23.07 -12.03 4.64
N ARG A 36 24.08 -12.93 4.68
CA ARG A 36 25.25 -12.82 3.79
C ARG A 36 24.90 -13.05 2.33
N THR A 37 24.00 -13.98 2.03
CA THR A 37 23.51 -14.19 0.66
C THR A 37 22.75 -12.95 0.16
N ALA A 38 21.89 -12.34 1.00
CA ALA A 38 21.19 -11.12 0.66
C ALA A 38 22.15 -9.93 0.44
N GLU A 39 23.17 -9.78 1.28
CA GLU A 39 24.22 -8.77 1.10
C GLU A 39 24.94 -8.94 -0.23
N ILE A 40 25.36 -10.16 -0.58
CA ILE A 40 26.05 -10.44 -1.86
C ILE A 40 25.11 -10.16 -3.04
N LEU A 41 23.85 -10.60 -2.99
CA LEU A 41 22.88 -10.32 -4.05
C LEU A 41 22.58 -8.81 -4.17
N SER A 42 22.55 -8.08 -3.06
CA SER A 42 22.41 -6.63 -3.03
C SER A 42 23.62 -5.94 -3.68
N LEU A 43 24.85 -6.36 -3.32
CA LEU A 43 26.09 -5.85 -3.92
C LEU A 43 26.17 -6.10 -5.43
N LEU A 44 25.64 -7.23 -5.91
CA LEU A 44 25.60 -7.57 -7.34
C LEU A 44 24.41 -6.93 -8.07
N GLY A 45 23.54 -6.19 -7.39
CA GLY A 45 22.34 -5.60 -7.98
C GLY A 45 21.28 -6.63 -8.42
N LEU A 46 21.35 -7.86 -7.88
CA LEU A 46 20.44 -8.96 -8.18
C LEU A 46 19.30 -9.11 -7.15
N LEU A 47 19.37 -8.37 -6.04
CA LEU A 47 18.33 -8.38 -5.02
C LEU A 47 17.27 -7.31 -5.32
N HIS A 48 16.14 -7.75 -5.86
CA HIS A 48 14.92 -6.93 -5.89
C HIS A 48 14.11 -7.21 -4.62
N ASP A 49 14.09 -6.25 -3.69
CA ASP A 49 13.29 -6.39 -2.47
C ASP A 49 11.83 -5.98 -2.74
N ASP A 50 11.04 -6.94 -3.21
CA ASP A 50 9.61 -6.78 -3.51
C ASP A 50 8.70 -6.76 -2.27
N ARG A 51 9.28 -6.79 -1.06
CA ARG A 51 8.47 -6.82 0.16
C ARG A 51 7.82 -5.45 0.37
N PRO A 52 6.51 -5.40 0.68
CA PRO A 52 5.87 -4.15 1.04
C PRO A 52 6.60 -3.56 2.24
N SER A 53 7.00 -2.29 2.14
CA SER A 53 7.67 -1.64 3.26
C SER A 53 6.71 -1.55 4.45
N GLN A 54 7.26 -1.37 5.67
CA GLN A 54 6.41 -1.12 6.84
C GLN A 54 5.54 0.13 6.64
N PHE A 55 6.07 1.13 5.93
CA PHE A 55 5.33 2.33 5.55
C PHE A 55 4.15 2.02 4.62
N ASP A 56 4.36 1.22 3.57
CA ASP A 56 3.28 0.83 2.65
C ASP A 56 2.19 0.01 3.35
N THR A 57 2.60 -0.90 4.23
CA THR A 57 1.68 -1.73 5.01
C THR A 57 0.85 -0.88 5.96
N TRP A 58 1.49 0.09 6.63
CA TRP A 58 0.80 1.04 7.50
C TRP A 58 -0.17 1.94 6.71
N LEU A 59 0.27 2.44 5.55
CA LEU A 59 -0.51 3.31 4.67
C LEU A 59 -1.79 2.62 4.19
N ALA A 60 -1.67 1.39 3.69
CA ALA A 60 -2.79 0.57 3.25
C ALA A 60 -3.81 0.35 4.38
N ARG A 61 -3.32 0.06 5.59
CA ARG A 61 -4.19 -0.10 6.76
C ARG A 61 -4.90 1.19 7.13
N ARG A 62 -4.20 2.32 7.16
CA ARG A 62 -4.75 3.61 7.62
C ARG A 62 -5.80 4.16 6.65
N LEU A 63 -5.63 3.90 5.35
CA LEU A 63 -6.55 4.31 4.29
C LEU A 63 -7.65 3.28 4.01
N THR A 64 -7.81 2.24 4.83
CA THR A 64 -8.92 1.29 4.70
C THR A 64 -10.25 2.03 4.78
N GLY A 65 -11.17 1.76 3.86
CA GLY A 65 -12.49 2.40 3.78
C GLY A 65 -12.54 3.70 2.96
N VAL A 66 -11.40 4.31 2.63
CA VAL A 66 -11.34 5.48 1.74
C VAL A 66 -11.60 5.03 0.28
N THR A 67 -12.34 5.85 -0.48
CA THR A 67 -12.59 5.65 -1.91
C THR A 67 -11.29 5.58 -2.70
N LEU A 68 -11.27 4.80 -3.78
CA LEU A 68 -10.03 4.54 -4.52
C LEU A 68 -9.42 5.83 -5.10
N GLY A 69 -10.26 6.75 -5.58
CA GLY A 69 -9.82 8.01 -6.14
C GLY A 69 -9.12 8.90 -5.12
N ILE A 70 -9.72 9.07 -3.94
CA ILE A 70 -9.11 9.80 -2.83
C ILE A 70 -7.84 9.09 -2.35
N ARG A 71 -7.86 7.75 -2.23
CA ARG A 71 -6.73 6.96 -1.76
C ARG A 71 -5.48 7.20 -2.61
N VAL A 72 -5.60 7.12 -3.95
CA VAL A 72 -4.45 7.29 -4.86
C VAL A 72 -3.77 8.64 -4.66
N ASP A 73 -4.56 9.71 -4.59
CA ASP A 73 -4.05 11.07 -4.42
C ASP A 73 -3.33 11.24 -3.07
N VAL A 74 -3.93 10.72 -1.99
CA VAL A 74 -3.35 10.78 -0.63
C VAL A 74 -2.08 9.94 -0.52
N GLU A 75 -2.05 8.75 -1.11
CA GLU A 75 -0.85 7.90 -1.13
C GLU A 75 0.30 8.58 -1.88
N GLN A 76 0.01 9.19 -3.04
CA GLN A 76 1.02 9.92 -3.80
C GLN A 76 1.60 11.09 -3.00
N TRP A 77 0.73 11.86 -2.33
CA TRP A 77 1.15 12.95 -1.47
C TRP A 77 2.03 12.48 -0.31
N LEU A 78 1.63 11.43 0.42
CA LEU A 78 2.40 10.91 1.56
C LEU A 78 3.75 10.31 1.14
N ARG A 79 3.81 9.61 0.00
CA ARG A 79 5.07 9.15 -0.58
C ARG A 79 5.99 10.31 -0.92
N THR A 80 5.43 11.38 -1.50
CA THR A 80 6.20 12.60 -1.82
C THR A 80 6.69 13.29 -0.55
N LEU A 81 5.91 13.31 0.53
CA LEU A 81 6.36 13.83 1.83
C LEU A 81 7.47 12.97 2.44
N HIS A 82 7.33 11.65 2.43
CA HIS A 82 8.26 10.72 3.04
C HIS A 82 9.60 10.65 2.30
N HIS A 83 9.57 10.53 0.97
CA HIS A 83 10.78 10.40 0.15
C HIS A 83 11.34 11.74 -0.33
N GLY A 84 10.58 12.83 -0.17
CA GLY A 84 10.88 14.10 -0.81
C GLY A 84 10.52 14.08 -2.31
N GLY A 85 10.64 15.25 -2.91
CA GLY A 85 10.44 15.44 -4.35
C GLY A 85 11.42 16.48 -4.90
N PRO A 86 11.35 16.81 -6.20
CA PRO A 86 12.29 17.74 -6.83
C PRO A 86 12.38 19.12 -6.14
N ARG A 87 11.31 19.53 -5.44
CA ARG A 87 11.21 20.81 -4.74
C ARG A 87 11.00 20.69 -3.22
N SER A 88 10.94 19.46 -2.68
CA SER A 88 10.56 19.22 -1.29
C SER A 88 11.54 18.27 -0.63
N ARG A 89 12.05 18.65 0.54
CA ARG A 89 12.92 17.76 1.33
C ARG A 89 12.10 16.60 1.92
N PRO A 90 12.69 15.40 2.06
CA PRO A 90 12.07 14.30 2.78
C PRO A 90 11.70 14.72 4.21
N ARG A 91 10.49 14.39 4.65
CA ARG A 91 10.05 14.58 6.04
C ARG A 91 10.27 13.32 6.86
N ARG A 92 10.42 13.50 8.17
CA ARG A 92 10.48 12.37 9.10
C ARG A 92 9.17 11.61 9.08
N LEU A 93 9.27 10.29 9.22
CA LEU A 93 8.13 9.39 9.21
C LEU A 93 7.08 9.75 10.28
N GLU A 94 7.53 10.19 11.45
CA GLU A 94 6.67 10.69 12.53
C GLU A 94 5.76 11.86 12.10
N THR A 95 6.30 12.79 11.30
CA THR A 95 5.53 13.92 10.76
C THR A 95 4.50 13.45 9.75
N VAL A 96 4.88 12.52 8.87
CA VAL A 96 3.97 11.93 7.87
C VAL A 96 2.81 11.20 8.56
N TRP A 97 3.11 10.47 9.63
CA TRP A 97 2.11 9.80 10.46
C TRP A 97 1.18 10.80 11.15
N GLY A 98 1.72 11.85 11.76
CA GLY A 98 0.93 12.90 12.39
C GLY A 98 -0.07 13.51 11.41
N TYR A 99 0.40 13.91 10.22
CA TYR A 99 -0.46 14.52 9.21
C TYR A 99 -1.57 13.58 8.75
N LEU A 100 -1.26 12.31 8.45
CA LEU A 100 -2.29 11.34 8.05
C LEU A 100 -3.26 11.05 9.20
N ASN A 101 -2.78 11.01 10.45
CA ASN A 101 -3.64 10.72 11.58
C ASN A 101 -4.72 11.79 11.77
N GLU A 102 -4.35 13.06 11.63
CA GLU A 102 -5.26 14.21 11.73
C GLU A 102 -6.31 14.21 10.61
N ILE A 103 -5.90 13.98 9.36
CA ILE A 103 -6.82 14.07 8.22
C ILE A 103 -7.63 12.77 8.00
N GLN A 104 -7.23 11.63 8.57
CA GLN A 104 -7.92 10.35 8.36
C GLN A 104 -9.44 10.41 8.57
N PRO A 105 -9.98 10.93 9.70
CA PRO A 105 -11.43 10.98 9.89
C PRO A 105 -12.13 11.83 8.82
N VAL A 106 -11.48 12.91 8.37
CA VAL A 106 -11.97 13.76 7.29
C VAL A 106 -12.04 13.01 5.97
N LEU A 107 -10.98 12.26 5.63
CA LEU A 107 -10.95 11.45 4.41
C LEU A 107 -12.03 10.37 4.40
N LEU A 108 -12.32 9.78 5.57
CA LEU A 108 -13.40 8.81 5.71
C LEU A 108 -14.78 9.46 5.54
N ASP A 109 -15.01 10.63 6.15
CA ASP A 109 -16.25 11.38 5.94
C ASP A 109 -16.45 11.76 4.47
N TRP A 110 -15.43 12.34 3.84
CA TRP A 110 -15.46 12.71 2.43
C TRP A 110 -15.64 11.52 1.50
N SER A 111 -15.12 10.34 1.86
CA SER A 111 -15.34 9.12 1.06
C SER A 111 -16.81 8.68 0.98
N THR A 112 -17.68 9.19 1.87
CA THR A 112 -19.13 8.96 1.78
C THR A 112 -19.83 9.86 0.75
N ARG A 113 -19.17 10.95 0.35
CA ARG A 113 -19.73 12.02 -0.49
C ARG A 113 -19.03 12.18 -1.84
N PHE A 114 -17.74 11.84 -1.91
CA PHE A 114 -16.87 12.13 -3.04
C PHE A 114 -16.04 10.91 -3.42
N ASP A 115 -15.86 10.72 -4.72
CA ASP A 115 -15.00 9.66 -5.25
C ASP A 115 -13.54 10.11 -5.35
N HIS A 116 -13.31 11.42 -5.49
CA HIS A 116 -11.97 12.00 -5.71
C HIS A 116 -11.75 13.32 -4.96
N LEU A 117 -10.50 13.61 -4.57
CA LEU A 117 -10.17 14.85 -3.86
C LEU A 117 -10.39 16.12 -4.71
N ARG A 118 -10.37 16.01 -6.04
CA ARG A 118 -10.65 17.14 -6.94
C ARG A 118 -12.09 17.66 -6.87
N GLU A 119 -13.01 16.87 -6.31
CA GLU A 119 -14.41 17.25 -6.11
C GLU A 119 -14.61 18.04 -4.82
N VAL A 120 -13.65 17.95 -3.89
CA VAL A 120 -13.67 18.68 -2.62
C VAL A 120 -13.48 20.17 -2.90
N THR A 121 -14.42 20.98 -2.46
CA THR A 121 -14.38 22.43 -2.65
C THR A 121 -13.66 23.13 -1.50
N ARG A 122 -13.32 24.41 -1.71
CA ARG A 122 -12.77 25.26 -0.64
C ARG A 122 -13.71 25.34 0.56
N ASP A 123 -15.02 25.35 0.34
CA ASP A 123 -16.00 25.46 1.40
C ASP A 123 -16.04 24.18 2.25
N ASP A 124 -15.90 23.01 1.63
CA ASP A 124 -15.76 21.73 2.36
C ASP A 124 -14.49 21.72 3.22
N VAL A 125 -13.38 22.30 2.72
CA VAL A 125 -12.14 22.42 3.50
C VAL A 125 -12.30 23.35 4.69
N ILE A 126 -12.97 24.51 4.52
CA ILE A 126 -13.21 25.47 5.61
C ILE A 126 -14.14 24.86 6.67
N ALA A 127 -15.16 24.13 6.25
CA ALA A 127 -16.09 23.46 7.16
C ALA A 127 -15.38 22.48 8.11
N VAL A 128 -14.32 21.82 7.63
CA VAL A 128 -13.53 20.88 8.41
C VAL A 128 -12.36 21.53 9.14
N GLY A 129 -11.77 22.59 8.58
CA GLY A 129 -10.62 23.29 9.17
C GLY A 129 -10.90 23.96 10.51
N GLY A 130 -12.16 24.17 10.88
CA GLY A 130 -12.55 24.57 12.25
C GLY A 130 -12.48 23.44 13.28
N THR A 131 -12.43 22.18 12.82
CA THR A 131 -12.44 20.96 13.64
C THR A 131 -11.05 20.33 13.79
N VAL A 132 -10.15 20.56 12.82
CA VAL A 132 -8.77 20.05 12.85
C VAL A 132 -7.89 21.03 13.62
N ASP A 133 -7.30 20.58 14.72
CA ASP A 133 -6.36 21.39 15.50
C ASP A 133 -5.03 21.55 14.74
N LEU A 134 -4.89 22.66 14.01
CA LEU A 134 -3.71 22.97 13.23
C LEU A 134 -2.47 23.30 14.09
N SER A 135 -2.59 23.36 15.42
CA SER A 135 -1.44 23.57 16.33
C SER A 135 -0.52 22.34 16.41
N VAL A 136 -0.97 21.18 15.91
CA VAL A 136 -0.22 19.92 15.87
C VAL A 136 0.76 19.82 14.69
N PHE A 137 0.76 20.77 13.74
CA PHE A 137 1.67 20.75 12.58
C PHE A 137 3.04 21.36 12.92
N PRO A 138 4.12 20.59 13.17
CA PRO A 138 5.45 21.17 13.25
C PRO A 138 5.91 21.63 11.85
N ALA A 139 6.58 22.79 11.82
CA ALA A 139 7.14 23.42 10.61
C ALA A 139 8.15 22.49 9.89
#